data_AF-A0A9W4XI29-F1
#
_entry.id   AF-A0A9W4XI29-F1
#
_cell.length_a   1.000
_cell.length_b   1.000
_cell.length_c   1.000
_cell.angle_alpha   90.00
_cell.angle_beta   90.00
_cell.angle_gamma   90.00
#
_symmetry.space_group_name_H-M   'P 1'
#
loop_
_entity.id
_entity.type
_entity.pdbx_description
1 polymer ?
#
loop_
_entity_poly.entity_id
_entity_poly.type
_entity_poly.pdbx_seq_one_letter_code
_entity_poly.pdbx_strand_id
1 'polypeptide(L)'
;MRGIILNFSIQENTGYISGDDGKRYVFTGKEWKETFAPEKGKKVDFEVNISSEACSVYCIMYQENDANKLNVGSHIADDTHQKPTPQITESYINQLEVEKTYGTMSWFKKCMKNYVNFAGRARRSEFWNFVLMICFIQIIPSIIISITTYFITANQYRSYSYYSYSSGIGMNDFAQIFGISFVMAFIVTCAYCFICSCIFLLPSIAVTARRLHDIGLSGWWASLIILTYISPLLMLMGGIFFAMIVYIVICILFIVWCSTDTKPQANEWGLPAK
;
A
#
# COMPACT_ATOMS: atom_id res chain seq x y z
N MET A 1 -37.15 -2.56 21.02
CA MET A 1 -37.26 -1.27 21.74
C MET A 1 -36.02 -1.14 22.59
N ARG A 2 -35.43 0.05 22.68
CA ARG A 2 -34.18 0.24 23.42
C ARG A 2 -34.44 0.85 24.78
N GLY A 3 -33.58 0.52 25.73
CA GLY A 3 -33.68 1.05 27.08
C GLY A 3 -32.45 0.78 27.94
N ILE A 4 -32.55 1.14 29.21
CA ILE A 4 -31.50 0.99 30.22
C ILE A 4 -32.04 0.16 31.39
N ILE A 5 -31.25 -0.80 31.87
CA ILE A 5 -31.60 -1.58 33.06
C ILE A 5 -31.53 -0.69 34.30
N LEU A 6 -32.63 -0.57 35.02
CA LEU A 6 -32.71 0.20 36.27
C LEU A 6 -32.29 -0.62 37.48
N ASN A 7 -32.73 -1.88 37.53
CA ASN A 7 -32.42 -2.82 38.61
C ASN A 7 -32.79 -4.25 38.17
N PHE A 8 -32.15 -5.25 38.77
CA PHE A 8 -32.51 -6.66 38.71
C PHE A 8 -32.39 -7.27 40.10
N SER A 9 -33.49 -7.82 40.63
CA SER A 9 -33.51 -8.53 41.91
C SER A 9 -33.30 -10.02 41.67
N ILE A 10 -32.17 -10.56 42.14
CA ILE A 10 -31.85 -11.99 42.02
C ILE A 10 -32.83 -12.85 42.83
N GLN A 11 -33.31 -12.34 43.97
CA GLN A 11 -34.25 -13.07 44.84
C GLN A 11 -35.62 -13.27 44.17
N GLU A 12 -36.09 -12.27 43.43
CA GLU A 12 -37.38 -12.32 42.73
C GLU A 12 -37.25 -12.74 41.27
N ASN A 13 -36.02 -12.84 40.74
CA ASN A 13 -35.70 -13.10 39.34
C ASN A 13 -36.40 -12.13 38.37
N THR A 14 -36.64 -10.90 38.81
CA THR A 14 -37.32 -9.85 38.05
C THR A 14 -36.45 -8.60 37.95
N GLY A 15 -36.57 -7.88 36.83
CA GLY A 15 -35.86 -6.64 36.59
C GLY A 15 -36.72 -5.59 35.90
N TYR A 16 -36.28 -4.35 35.99
CA TYR A 16 -36.94 -3.19 35.40
C TYR A 16 -36.04 -2.54 34.36
N ILE A 17 -36.59 -2.27 33.18
CA ILE A 17 -35.95 -1.55 32.09
C ILE A 17 -36.68 -0.22 31.90
N SER A 18 -35.94 0.88 31.83
CA SER A 18 -36.45 2.16 31.37
C SER A 18 -36.32 2.21 29.86
N GLY A 19 -37.43 2.18 29.13
CA GLY A 19 -37.42 2.38 27.69
C GLY A 19 -37.01 3.81 27.34
N ASP A 20 -36.43 3.99 26.14
CA ASP A 20 -36.12 5.31 25.58
C ASP A 20 -37.41 6.14 25.32
N ASP A 21 -38.57 5.51 25.33
CA ASP A 21 -39.90 6.14 25.26
C ASP A 21 -40.38 6.71 26.61
N GLY A 22 -39.59 6.56 27.67
CA GLY A 22 -39.90 7.03 29.02
C GLY A 22 -40.81 6.11 29.83
N LYS A 23 -41.24 4.95 29.28
CA LYS A 23 -42.02 3.95 30.00
C LYS A 23 -41.12 2.91 30.66
N ARG A 24 -41.65 2.26 31.71
CA ARG A 24 -40.96 1.19 32.43
C ARG A 24 -41.51 -0.16 32.00
N TYR A 25 -40.60 -1.06 31.70
CA TYR A 25 -40.89 -2.42 31.29
C TYR A 25 -40.33 -3.39 32.33
N VAL A 26 -41.12 -4.40 32.68
CA VAL A 26 -40.69 -5.49 33.57
C VAL A 26 -40.21 -6.63 32.70
N PHE A 27 -39.08 -7.24 33.07
CA PHE A 27 -38.62 -8.49 32.48
C PHE A 27 -38.31 -9.50 33.58
N THR A 28 -38.49 -10.79 33.27
CA THR A 28 -38.06 -11.89 34.14
C THR A 28 -36.69 -12.36 33.69
N GLY A 29 -35.86 -12.91 34.58
CA GLY A 29 -34.54 -13.44 34.21
C GLY A 29 -34.55 -14.52 33.13
N LYS A 30 -35.70 -15.18 32.88
CA LYS A 30 -35.89 -16.10 31.73
C LYS A 30 -35.82 -15.42 30.36
N GLU A 31 -36.17 -14.14 30.31
CA GLU A 31 -36.18 -13.34 29.08
C GLU A 31 -34.80 -12.73 28.76
N TRP A 32 -33.87 -12.79 29.72
CA TRP A 32 -32.50 -12.33 29.55
C TRP A 32 -31.68 -13.30 28.68
N LYS A 33 -31.02 -12.78 27.64
CA LYS A 33 -30.33 -13.61 26.65
C LYS A 33 -28.80 -13.61 26.77
N GLU A 34 -28.23 -12.85 27.69
CA GLU A 34 -26.78 -12.85 27.93
C GLU A 34 -26.34 -13.89 28.96
N THR A 35 -25.06 -14.25 28.90
CA THR A 35 -24.44 -15.24 29.81
C THR A 35 -24.12 -14.68 31.19
N PHE A 36 -24.02 -13.36 31.35
CA PHE A 36 -23.77 -12.67 32.62
C PHE A 36 -25.07 -12.12 33.23
N ALA A 37 -25.09 -11.85 34.53
CA ALA A 37 -26.28 -11.33 35.20
C ALA A 37 -26.61 -9.89 34.74
N PRO A 38 -27.90 -9.50 34.67
CA PRO A 38 -28.28 -8.15 34.25
C PRO A 38 -27.74 -7.09 35.22
N GLU A 39 -26.90 -6.18 34.73
CA GLU A 39 -26.31 -5.09 35.52
C GLU A 39 -27.06 -3.78 35.36
N LYS A 40 -27.23 -3.04 36.47
CA LYS A 40 -27.81 -1.70 36.45
C LYS A 40 -26.99 -0.75 35.57
N GLY A 41 -27.66 -0.03 34.68
CA GLY A 41 -27.06 0.99 33.81
C GLY A 41 -26.63 0.48 32.43
N LYS A 42 -26.74 -0.82 32.14
CA LYS A 42 -26.45 -1.35 30.80
C LYS A 42 -27.58 -1.02 29.83
N LYS A 43 -27.21 -0.70 28.59
CA LYS A 43 -28.15 -0.47 27.48
C LYS A 43 -28.57 -1.80 26.86
N VAL A 44 -29.87 -1.97 26.68
CA VAL A 44 -30.48 -3.21 26.20
C VAL A 44 -31.46 -2.95 25.06
N ASP A 45 -31.60 -3.92 24.17
CA ASP A 45 -32.69 -4.01 23.19
C ASP A 45 -33.62 -5.13 23.65
N PHE A 46 -34.92 -4.90 23.57
CA PHE A 46 -35.93 -5.83 24.02
C PHE A 46 -37.21 -5.71 23.19
N GLU A 47 -37.93 -6.81 23.05
CA GLU A 47 -39.26 -6.83 22.44
C GLU A 47 -40.32 -6.64 23.52
N VAL A 48 -41.51 -6.14 23.15
CA VAL A 48 -42.60 -5.90 24.11
C VAL A 48 -43.77 -6.79 23.74
N ASN A 49 -44.24 -7.60 24.70
CA ASN A 49 -45.42 -8.43 24.52
C ASN A 49 -46.72 -7.62 24.72
N ILE A 50 -47.87 -8.21 24.36
CA ILE A 50 -49.21 -7.61 24.44
C ILE A 50 -49.54 -7.15 25.88
N SER A 51 -48.93 -7.76 26.90
CA SER A 51 -49.06 -7.40 28.31
C SER A 51 -48.13 -6.26 28.77
N SER A 52 -47.41 -5.58 27.85
CA SER A 52 -46.42 -4.51 28.15
C SER A 52 -45.20 -4.96 28.97
N GLU A 53 -44.84 -6.23 28.89
CA GLU A 53 -43.63 -6.81 29.47
C GLU A 53 -42.50 -6.90 28.43
N ALA A 54 -41.26 -6.77 28.88
CA ALA A 54 -40.09 -6.91 28.02
C ALA A 54 -39.71 -8.40 27.88
N CYS A 55 -39.76 -8.89 26.64
CA CYS A 55 -39.37 -10.22 26.22
C CYS A 55 -38.07 -10.14 25.40
N SER A 56 -37.29 -11.23 25.41
CA SER A 56 -36.05 -11.33 24.62
C SER A 56 -35.12 -10.12 24.78
N VAL A 57 -34.55 -9.96 25.98
CA VAL A 57 -33.69 -8.83 26.33
C VAL A 57 -32.22 -9.13 25.99
N TYR A 58 -31.61 -8.30 25.14
CA TYR A 58 -30.22 -8.38 24.67
C TYR A 58 -29.42 -7.15 25.11
N CYS A 59 -28.13 -7.32 25.43
CA CYS A 59 -27.26 -6.18 25.75
C CYS A 59 -26.70 -5.55 24.46
N ILE A 60 -26.80 -4.21 24.33
CA ILE A 60 -26.37 -3.49 23.12
C ILE A 60 -24.86 -3.16 23.15
N MET A 61 -24.23 -3.16 24.32
CA MET A 61 -22.81 -2.81 24.47
C MET A 61 -21.98 -4.07 24.69
N TYR A 62 -21.48 -4.63 23.59
CA TYR A 62 -20.46 -5.67 23.58
C TYR A 62 -19.12 -5.04 24.03
N GLN A 63 -18.77 -5.18 25.30
CA GLN A 63 -17.38 -5.02 25.74
C GLN A 63 -16.75 -6.41 25.75
N GLU A 64 -15.95 -6.67 24.72
CA GLU A 64 -15.06 -7.81 24.62
C GLU A 64 -13.96 -7.66 25.68
N ASN A 65 -14.18 -8.24 26.86
CA ASN A 65 -13.18 -8.42 27.92
C ASN A 65 -13.66 -9.56 28.85
N ASP A 66 -13.66 -10.81 28.38
CA ASP A 66 -13.61 -11.99 29.27
C ASP A 66 -13.29 -13.32 28.54
N ALA A 67 -12.62 -13.29 27.38
CA ALA A 67 -12.17 -14.49 26.69
C ALA A 67 -10.82 -15.04 27.21
N ASN A 68 -10.59 -15.02 28.53
CA ASN A 68 -9.37 -15.62 29.10
C ASN A 68 -9.58 -16.48 30.34
N LYS A 69 -10.77 -17.05 30.52
CA LYS A 69 -10.96 -18.20 31.40
C LYS A 69 -11.92 -19.20 30.77
N LEU A 70 -11.36 -20.35 30.43
CA LEU A 70 -11.96 -21.68 30.15
C LEU A 70 -11.61 -22.20 28.77
N ASN A 71 -10.33 -22.59 28.62
CA ASN A 71 -9.91 -23.59 27.66
C ASN A 71 -10.46 -24.95 28.14
N VAL A 72 -11.61 -25.36 27.60
CA VAL A 72 -12.03 -26.76 27.54
C VAL A 72 -12.42 -27.00 26.09
N GLY A 73 -11.66 -27.89 25.44
CA GLY A 73 -11.65 -28.02 24.00
C GLY A 73 -12.96 -28.49 23.39
N SER A 74 -13.20 -28.04 22.16
CA SER A 74 -13.76 -28.90 21.11
C SER A 74 -13.25 -28.40 19.76
N HIS A 75 -12.45 -29.26 19.12
CA HIS A 75 -12.10 -29.14 17.72
C HIS A 75 -13.37 -29.30 16.88
N ILE A 76 -13.88 -28.20 16.34
CA ILE A 76 -14.62 -28.21 15.09
C ILE A 76 -13.93 -27.19 14.19
N ALA A 77 -13.17 -27.71 13.23
CA ALA A 77 -12.58 -26.94 12.15
C ALA A 77 -13.73 -26.48 11.25
N ASP A 78 -14.07 -25.19 11.33
CA ASP A 78 -14.81 -24.50 10.28
C ASP A 78 -13.77 -23.75 9.43
N ASP A 79 -13.44 -24.34 8.28
CA ASP A 79 -12.50 -23.83 7.27
C ASP A 79 -13.11 -22.64 6.51
N THR A 80 -13.42 -21.57 7.23
CA THR A 80 -13.49 -20.24 6.63
C THR A 80 -12.19 -19.51 6.94
N HIS A 81 -11.24 -19.54 6.00
CA HIS A 81 -10.08 -18.65 5.98
C HIS A 81 -10.51 -17.19 5.75
N GLN A 82 -11.44 -16.66 6.55
CA GLN A 82 -11.76 -15.26 6.54
C GLN A 82 -10.75 -14.55 7.44
N LYS A 83 -9.71 -14.02 6.80
CA LYS A 83 -8.68 -13.19 7.43
C LYS A 83 -9.37 -12.12 8.29
N PRO A 84 -9.05 -11.99 9.59
CA PRO A 84 -9.75 -11.09 10.49
C PRO A 84 -9.74 -9.67 9.92
N THR A 85 -10.95 -9.09 9.78
CA THR A 85 -11.12 -7.73 9.27
C THR A 85 -10.35 -6.77 10.17
N PRO A 86 -9.37 -6.03 9.65
CA PRO A 86 -8.54 -5.15 10.49
C PRO A 86 -9.41 -4.05 11.10
N GLN A 87 -9.40 -3.96 12.44
CA GLN A 87 -10.17 -2.96 13.19
C GLN A 87 -9.43 -1.62 13.24
N ILE A 88 -10.17 -0.50 13.21
CA ILE A 88 -9.60 0.85 13.30
C ILE A 88 -9.13 1.09 14.73
N THR A 89 -7.83 0.94 14.98
CA THR A 89 -7.20 1.25 16.27
C THR A 89 -6.85 2.74 16.36
N GLU A 90 -6.85 3.31 17.57
CA GLU A 90 -6.40 4.71 17.82
C GLU A 90 -4.98 4.97 17.31
N SER A 91 -4.09 3.97 17.42
CA SER A 91 -2.73 4.00 16.85
C SER A 91 -2.73 4.20 15.32
N TYR A 92 -3.68 3.61 14.59
CA TYR A 92 -3.80 3.75 13.14
C TYR A 92 -4.24 5.16 12.74
N ILE A 93 -5.17 5.76 13.51
CA ILE A 93 -5.64 7.13 13.27
C ILE A 93 -4.48 8.12 13.47
N ASN A 94 -3.73 7.98 14.57
CA ASN A 94 -2.57 8.82 14.85
C ASN A 94 -1.49 8.69 13.76
N GLN A 95 -1.28 7.47 13.24
CA GLN A 95 -0.38 7.26 12.10
C GLN A 95 -0.85 8.01 10.84
N LEU A 96 -2.14 7.94 10.51
CA LEU A 96 -2.71 8.65 9.35
C LEU A 96 -2.58 10.17 9.47
N GLU A 97 -2.68 10.72 10.68
CA GLU A 97 -2.49 12.15 10.93
C GLU A 97 -1.05 12.58 10.71
N VAL A 98 -0.09 11.81 11.23
CA VAL A 98 1.35 12.04 11.01
C VAL A 98 1.69 11.96 9.52
N GLU A 99 1.09 11.02 8.80
CA GLU A 99 1.29 10.82 7.35
C GLU A 99 0.76 11.98 6.49
N LYS A 100 -0.21 12.77 6.96
CA LYS A 100 -0.67 13.98 6.22
C LYS A 100 0.41 15.04 6.14
N THR A 101 1.32 15.10 7.12
CA THR A 101 2.38 16.11 7.21
C THR A 101 3.67 15.66 6.51
N TYR A 102 3.70 14.47 5.92
CA TYR A 102 4.91 13.92 5.31
C TYR A 102 5.29 14.62 4.01
N GLY A 103 6.53 15.12 3.97
CA GLY A 103 7.19 15.52 2.73
C GLY A 103 7.71 14.33 1.92
N THR A 104 8.15 14.60 0.69
CA THR A 104 8.60 13.59 -0.29
C THR A 104 9.69 12.66 0.25
N MET A 105 10.68 13.21 0.97
CA MET A 105 11.78 12.41 1.54
C MET A 105 11.31 11.48 2.66
N SER A 106 10.34 11.91 3.47
CA SER A 106 9.76 11.08 4.53
C SER A 106 9.00 9.90 3.95
N TRP A 107 8.24 10.13 2.87
CA TRP A 107 7.58 9.06 2.11
C TRP A 107 8.57 8.07 1.51
N PHE A 108 9.65 8.57 0.92
CA PHE A 108 10.70 7.71 0.37
C PHE A 108 11.34 6.83 1.44
N LYS A 109 11.71 7.40 2.61
CA LYS A 109 12.26 6.63 3.74
C LYS A 109 11.28 5.57 4.24
N LYS A 110 9.98 5.90 4.34
CA LYS A 110 8.94 4.93 4.73
C LYS A 110 8.87 3.75 3.75
N CYS A 111 8.89 4.04 2.45
CA CYS A 111 8.87 3.01 1.40
C CYS A 111 10.11 2.11 1.47
N MET A 112 11.30 2.72 1.60
CA MET A 112 12.56 1.99 1.71
C MET A 112 12.68 1.18 3.00
N LYS A 113 11.97 1.54 4.08
CA LYS A 113 11.91 0.73 5.30
C LYS A 113 11.00 -0.48 5.14
N ASN A 114 9.92 -0.33 4.37
CA ASN A 114 8.92 -1.39 4.13
C ASN A 114 9.05 -2.01 2.72
N TYR A 115 10.25 -2.06 2.17
CA TYR A 115 10.49 -2.44 0.77
C TYR A 115 10.30 -3.93 0.46
N VAL A 116 10.30 -4.80 1.48
CA VAL A 116 10.06 -6.25 1.34
C VAL A 116 8.65 -6.63 1.80
N ASN A 117 7.90 -5.67 2.39
CA ASN A 117 6.56 -5.94 2.84
C ASN A 117 5.56 -5.68 1.70
N PHE A 118 5.04 -6.77 1.14
CA PHE A 118 4.02 -6.76 0.09
C PHE A 118 2.59 -6.70 0.65
N ALA A 119 2.42 -6.90 1.97
CA ALA A 119 1.13 -6.86 2.62
C ALA A 119 0.73 -5.43 2.98
N GLY A 120 -0.58 -5.16 2.95
CA GLY A 120 -1.14 -3.86 3.27
C GLY A 120 -1.46 -3.02 2.04
N ARG A 121 -1.80 -1.75 2.32
CA ARG A 121 -2.26 -0.77 1.35
C ARG A 121 -1.30 0.43 1.32
N ALA A 122 -1.07 0.99 0.14
CA ALA A 122 -0.20 2.16 -0.03
C ALA A 122 -1.00 3.36 -0.52
N ARG A 123 -0.87 4.48 0.18
CA ARG A 123 -1.54 5.74 -0.17
C ARG A 123 -1.03 6.27 -1.51
N ARG A 124 -1.85 7.06 -2.22
CA ARG A 124 -1.42 7.73 -3.46
C ARG A 124 -0.21 8.63 -3.26
N SER A 125 -0.17 9.40 -2.19
CA SER A 125 0.99 10.24 -1.86
C SER A 125 2.24 9.39 -1.59
N GLU A 126 2.11 8.21 -0.98
CA GLU A 126 3.22 7.26 -0.79
C GLU A 126 3.80 6.83 -2.15
N PHE A 127 2.93 6.36 -3.05
CA PHE A 127 3.31 5.90 -4.38
C PHE A 127 3.94 7.02 -5.23
N TRP A 128 3.27 8.16 -5.37
CA TRP A 128 3.73 9.23 -6.26
C TRP A 128 5.01 9.90 -5.78
N ASN A 129 5.17 10.13 -4.48
CA ASN A 129 6.43 10.68 -3.96
C ASN A 129 7.59 9.71 -4.12
N PHE A 130 7.33 8.40 -3.99
CA PHE A 130 8.33 7.37 -4.23
C PHE A 130 8.76 7.31 -5.70
N VAL A 131 7.79 7.29 -6.63
CA VAL A 131 8.07 7.32 -8.09
C VAL A 131 8.84 8.58 -8.46
N LEU A 132 8.43 9.74 -7.95
CA LEU A 132 9.11 11.02 -8.19
C LEU A 132 10.57 10.97 -7.69
N MET A 133 10.81 10.42 -6.50
CA MET A 133 12.18 10.27 -5.99
C MET A 133 13.03 9.34 -6.86
N ILE A 134 12.48 8.21 -7.31
CA ILE A 134 13.17 7.32 -8.26
C ILE A 134 13.50 8.07 -9.56
N CYS A 135 12.56 8.86 -10.09
CA CYS A 135 12.80 9.66 -11.29
C CYS A 135 13.98 10.62 -11.08
N PHE A 136 14.08 11.31 -9.94
CA PHE A 136 15.23 12.19 -9.67
C PHE A 136 16.54 11.41 -9.53
N ILE A 137 16.51 10.28 -8.82
CA ILE A 137 17.70 9.45 -8.64
C ILE A 137 18.20 8.92 -9.99
N GLN A 138 17.33 8.64 -10.94
CA GLN A 138 17.72 8.14 -12.27
C GLN A 138 18.11 9.28 -13.23
N ILE A 139 17.33 10.35 -13.29
CA ILE A 139 17.47 11.40 -14.32
C ILE A 139 18.65 12.33 -14.00
N ILE A 140 18.84 12.76 -12.76
CA ILE A 140 19.86 13.77 -12.43
C ILE A 140 21.28 13.23 -12.71
N PRO A 141 21.67 12.04 -12.22
CA PRO A 141 23.01 11.54 -12.46
C PRO A 141 23.22 11.11 -13.92
N SER A 142 22.19 10.59 -14.60
CA SER A 142 22.31 10.26 -16.03
C SER A 142 22.56 11.50 -16.90
N ILE A 143 21.92 12.62 -16.60
CA ILE A 143 22.21 13.91 -17.26
C ILE A 143 23.65 14.34 -16.98
N ILE A 144 24.10 14.27 -15.72
CA ILE A 144 25.48 14.64 -15.35
C ILE A 144 26.49 13.77 -16.09
N ILE A 145 26.30 12.45 -16.09
CA ILE A 145 27.15 11.49 -16.81
C ILE A 145 27.19 11.86 -18.30
N SER A 146 26.03 12.09 -18.93
CA SER A 146 25.96 12.45 -20.34
C SER A 146 26.71 13.74 -20.66
N ILE A 147 26.57 14.77 -19.83
CA ILE A 147 27.26 16.05 -19.99
C ILE A 147 28.77 15.88 -19.82
N THR A 148 29.20 15.20 -18.76
CA THR A 148 30.63 14.95 -18.50
C THR A 148 31.26 14.14 -19.63
N THR A 149 30.60 13.09 -20.11
CA THR A 149 31.11 12.28 -21.21
C THR A 149 31.18 13.05 -22.53
N TYR A 150 30.22 13.93 -22.79
CA TYR A 150 30.28 14.84 -23.93
C TYR A 150 31.52 15.74 -23.88
N PHE A 151 31.79 16.38 -22.73
CA PHE A 151 32.97 17.23 -22.57
C PHE A 151 34.29 16.46 -22.70
N ILE A 152 34.38 15.25 -22.14
CA ILE A 152 35.56 14.39 -22.28
C ILE A 152 35.79 14.03 -23.76
N THR A 153 34.73 13.63 -24.45
CA THR A 153 34.81 13.25 -25.88
C THR A 153 35.21 14.45 -26.75
N ALA A 154 34.66 15.64 -26.48
CA ALA A 154 35.00 16.87 -27.21
C ALA A 154 36.46 17.30 -26.98
N ASN A 155 37.00 17.12 -25.77
CA ASN A 155 38.40 17.40 -25.47
C ASN A 155 39.34 16.40 -26.15
N GLN A 156 39.03 15.10 -26.08
CA GLN A 156 39.78 14.05 -26.76
C GLN A 156 39.78 14.26 -28.28
N TYR A 157 38.64 14.65 -28.85
CA TYR A 157 38.51 15.04 -30.26
C TYR A 157 39.50 16.15 -30.63
N ARG A 158 39.52 17.24 -29.85
CA ARG A 158 40.37 18.39 -30.12
C ARG A 158 41.85 18.00 -30.08
N SER A 159 42.28 17.23 -29.07
CA SER A 159 43.65 16.72 -28.98
C SER A 159 44.00 15.83 -30.18
N TYR A 160 43.13 14.88 -30.55
CA TYR A 160 43.41 13.93 -31.63
C TYR A 160 43.43 14.60 -33.01
N SER A 161 42.59 15.61 -33.27
CA SER A 161 42.61 16.39 -34.52
C SER A 161 43.97 17.05 -34.78
N TYR A 162 44.58 17.60 -33.73
CA TYR A 162 45.91 18.20 -33.81
C TYR A 162 47.00 17.17 -34.13
N TYR A 163 46.94 16.00 -33.49
CA TYR A 163 47.87 14.90 -33.78
C TYR A 163 47.68 14.35 -35.20
N SER A 164 46.44 14.13 -35.66
CA SER A 164 46.16 13.58 -37.00
C SER A 164 46.65 14.49 -38.12
N TYR A 165 46.50 15.82 -37.96
CA TYR A 165 47.01 16.81 -38.90
C TYR A 165 48.55 16.79 -38.99
N SER A 166 49.21 16.61 -37.84
CA SER A 166 50.68 16.51 -37.77
C SER A 166 51.24 15.19 -38.29
N SER A 167 50.50 14.09 -38.12
CA SER A 167 50.94 12.72 -38.46
C SER A 167 50.39 12.18 -39.79
N GLY A 168 49.57 12.96 -40.50
CA GLY A 168 49.01 12.57 -41.80
C GLY A 168 47.95 11.45 -41.72
N ILE A 169 47.32 11.27 -40.56
CA ILE A 169 46.27 10.24 -40.35
C ILE A 169 44.97 10.69 -41.03
N GLY A 170 44.30 9.77 -41.74
CA GLY A 170 43.12 10.08 -42.56
C GLY A 170 41.80 10.26 -41.78
N MET A 171 40.80 10.88 -42.41
CA MET A 171 39.47 11.16 -41.83
C MET A 171 38.70 9.90 -41.37
N ASN A 172 39.08 8.72 -41.85
CA ASN A 172 38.40 7.46 -41.55
C ASN A 172 38.67 7.01 -40.11
N ASP A 173 39.92 7.12 -39.66
CA ASP A 173 40.34 6.81 -38.28
C ASP A 173 39.70 7.81 -37.30
N PHE A 174 39.49 9.03 -37.81
CA PHE A 174 38.83 10.12 -37.11
C PHE A 174 37.36 9.80 -36.76
N ALA A 175 36.58 9.33 -37.74
CA ALA A 175 35.19 8.95 -37.54
C ALA A 175 35.04 7.72 -36.62
N GLN A 176 35.99 6.78 -36.66
CA GLN A 176 35.98 5.59 -35.81
C GLN A 176 36.15 5.95 -34.33
N ILE A 177 37.05 6.86 -33.98
CA ILE A 177 37.27 7.27 -32.59
C ILE A 177 36.04 7.96 -32.00
N PHE A 178 35.40 8.85 -32.78
CA PHE A 178 34.12 9.44 -32.37
C PHE A 178 33.06 8.37 -32.10
N GLY A 179 32.92 7.42 -33.02
CA GLY A 179 31.98 6.31 -32.87
C GLY A 179 32.23 5.52 -31.59
N ILE A 180 33.49 5.19 -31.28
CA ILE A 180 33.87 4.45 -30.07
C ILE A 180 33.53 5.25 -28.81
N SER A 181 33.84 6.54 -28.74
CA SER A 181 33.54 7.35 -27.55
C SER A 181 32.03 7.48 -27.28
N PHE A 182 31.21 7.62 -28.32
CA PHE A 182 29.75 7.61 -28.18
C PHE A 182 29.21 6.25 -27.71
N VAL A 183 29.74 5.15 -28.24
CA VAL A 183 29.37 3.80 -27.80
C VAL A 183 29.75 3.59 -26.34
N MET A 184 30.95 4.01 -25.92
CA MET A 184 31.38 3.90 -24.52
C MET A 184 30.51 4.76 -23.59
N ALA A 185 30.14 5.98 -24.01
CA ALA A 185 29.21 6.83 -23.28
C ALA A 185 27.87 6.14 -23.05
N PHE A 186 27.31 5.57 -24.12
CA PHE A 186 26.05 4.85 -24.08
C PHE A 186 26.12 3.64 -23.14
N ILE A 187 27.19 2.85 -23.22
CA ILE A 187 27.41 1.70 -22.33
C ILE A 187 27.46 2.14 -20.86
N VAL A 188 28.19 3.21 -20.52
CA VAL A 188 28.29 3.71 -19.14
C VAL A 188 26.94 4.17 -18.63
N THR A 189 26.17 4.92 -19.42
CA THR A 189 24.82 5.36 -19.06
C THR A 189 23.87 4.18 -18.89
N CYS A 190 23.90 3.20 -19.81
CA CYS A 190 23.09 1.98 -19.70
C CYS A 190 23.45 1.16 -18.46
N ALA A 191 24.75 1.00 -18.16
CA ALA A 191 25.22 0.29 -16.97
C ALA A 191 24.74 0.97 -15.68
N TYR A 192 24.83 2.31 -15.63
CA TYR A 192 24.29 3.09 -14.52
C TYR A 192 22.78 2.85 -14.32
N CYS A 193 21.99 3.00 -15.38
CA CYS A 193 20.54 2.78 -15.34
C CYS A 193 20.20 1.34 -14.92
N PHE A 194 20.98 0.35 -15.37
CA PHE A 194 20.80 -1.05 -14.99
C PHE A 194 21.07 -1.30 -13.50
N ILE A 195 22.15 -0.73 -12.96
CA ILE A 195 22.48 -0.85 -11.54
C ILE A 195 21.36 -0.23 -10.67
N CYS A 196 20.92 0.98 -11.00
CA CYS A 196 19.83 1.63 -10.29
C CYS A 196 18.52 0.84 -10.42
N SER A 197 18.24 0.28 -11.59
CA SER A 197 17.11 -0.60 -11.82
C SER A 197 17.11 -1.80 -10.88
N CYS A 198 18.24 -2.49 -10.74
CA CYS A 198 18.38 -3.63 -9.84
C CYS A 198 18.16 -3.28 -8.36
N ILE A 199 18.70 -2.14 -7.92
CA ILE A 199 18.57 -1.69 -6.52
C ILE A 199 17.11 -1.36 -6.17
N PHE A 200 16.41 -0.64 -7.05
CA PHE A 200 15.07 -0.16 -6.79
C PHE A 200 13.95 -1.11 -7.23
N LEU A 201 14.28 -2.22 -7.92
CA LEU A 201 13.31 -3.19 -8.40
C LEU A 201 12.39 -3.70 -7.27
N LEU A 202 12.97 -4.18 -6.18
CA LEU A 202 12.24 -4.73 -5.04
C LEU A 202 11.33 -3.68 -4.37
N PRO A 203 11.84 -2.51 -3.95
CA PRO A 203 11.00 -1.41 -3.45
C PRO A 203 9.85 -1.03 -4.41
N SER A 204 10.11 -0.95 -5.71
CA SER A 204 9.10 -0.57 -6.70
C SER A 204 7.99 -1.60 -6.85
N ILE A 205 8.33 -2.89 -6.84
CA ILE A 205 7.32 -3.96 -6.87
C ILE A 205 6.50 -3.92 -5.58
N ALA A 206 7.13 -3.72 -4.42
CA ALA A 206 6.42 -3.72 -3.13
C ALA A 206 5.43 -2.56 -3.00
N VAL A 207 5.84 -1.34 -3.34
CA VAL A 207 4.95 -0.16 -3.29
C VAL A 207 3.82 -0.31 -4.32
N THR A 208 4.12 -0.83 -5.50
CA THR A 208 3.12 -1.03 -6.54
C THR A 208 2.13 -2.13 -6.18
N ALA A 209 2.58 -3.27 -5.65
CA ALA A 209 1.70 -4.33 -5.18
C ALA A 209 0.72 -3.82 -4.11
N ARG A 210 1.24 -3.08 -3.10
CA ARG A 210 0.41 -2.45 -2.07
C ARG A 210 -0.56 -1.41 -2.63
N ARG A 211 -0.19 -0.75 -3.74
CA ARG A 211 -1.08 0.19 -4.45
C ARG A 211 -2.18 -0.53 -5.22
N LEU A 212 -1.87 -1.65 -5.87
CA LEU A 212 -2.88 -2.48 -6.55
C LEU A 212 -3.85 -3.12 -5.57
N HIS A 213 -3.38 -3.56 -4.41
CA HIS A 213 -4.24 -4.03 -3.32
C HIS A 213 -5.24 -2.94 -2.89
N ASP A 214 -4.86 -1.67 -2.96
CA ASP A 214 -5.71 -0.52 -2.63
C ASP A 214 -6.89 -0.35 -3.60
N ILE A 215 -6.73 -0.82 -4.84
CA ILE A 215 -7.74 -0.80 -5.91
C ILE A 215 -8.58 -2.10 -5.90
N GLY A 216 -8.12 -3.12 -5.17
CA GLY A 216 -8.72 -4.45 -5.10
C GLY A 216 -8.24 -5.40 -6.19
N LEU A 217 -7.07 -5.12 -6.80
CA LEU A 217 -6.40 -6.02 -7.73
C LEU A 217 -5.34 -6.85 -7.00
N SER A 218 -5.03 -8.03 -7.52
CA SER A 218 -3.96 -8.88 -6.98
C SER A 218 -2.59 -8.23 -7.16
N GLY A 219 -1.73 -8.31 -6.15
CA GLY A 219 -0.34 -7.82 -6.22
C GLY A 219 0.52 -8.48 -7.31
N TRP A 220 0.09 -9.63 -7.84
CA TRP A 220 0.74 -10.29 -8.99
C TRP A 220 0.88 -9.39 -10.23
N TRP A 221 -0.09 -8.49 -10.45
CA TRP A 221 -0.02 -7.55 -11.56
C TRP A 221 1.16 -6.57 -11.43
N ALA A 222 1.70 -6.36 -10.23
CA ALA A 222 2.91 -5.57 -10.03
C ALA A 222 4.15 -6.24 -10.64
N SER A 223 4.13 -7.54 -10.95
CA SER A 223 5.24 -8.21 -11.65
C SER A 223 5.50 -7.63 -13.05
N LEU A 224 4.50 -7.02 -13.70
CA LEU A 224 4.67 -6.39 -15.00
C LEU A 224 5.66 -5.21 -14.96
N ILE A 225 5.94 -4.63 -13.78
CA ILE A 225 7.01 -3.63 -13.61
C ILE A 225 8.40 -4.21 -13.91
N ILE A 226 8.60 -5.52 -13.75
CA ILE A 226 9.88 -6.17 -14.09
C ILE A 226 10.19 -5.95 -15.57
N LEU A 227 9.19 -5.96 -16.44
CA LEU A 227 9.36 -5.68 -17.88
C LEU A 227 9.87 -4.26 -18.12
N THR A 228 9.40 -3.29 -17.33
CA THR A 228 9.89 -1.92 -17.37
C THR A 228 11.38 -1.84 -17.02
N TYR A 229 11.82 -2.60 -16.02
CA TYR A 229 13.22 -2.62 -15.56
C TYR A 229 14.17 -3.45 -16.44
N ILE A 230 13.67 -4.44 -17.19
CA ILE A 230 14.45 -5.22 -18.17
C ILE A 230 14.64 -4.46 -19.49
N SER A 231 13.80 -3.45 -19.77
CA SER A 231 13.84 -2.68 -21.02
C SER A 231 15.21 -2.09 -21.43
N PRO A 232 16.11 -1.65 -20.52
CA PRO A 232 17.43 -1.14 -20.92
C PRO A 232 18.31 -2.21 -21.58
N LEU A 233 18.14 -3.48 -21.20
CA LEU A 233 18.86 -4.61 -21.80
C LEU A 233 18.38 -4.88 -23.23
N LEU A 234 17.06 -4.76 -23.45
CA LEU A 234 16.42 -4.96 -24.76
C LEU A 234 16.79 -3.85 -25.76
N MET A 235 16.94 -2.61 -25.29
CA MET A 235 17.44 -1.49 -26.11
C MET A 235 18.84 -1.75 -26.68
N LEU A 236 19.68 -2.52 -25.98
CA LEU A 236 21.04 -2.86 -26.40
C LEU A 236 21.06 -3.88 -27.56
N MET A 237 19.99 -4.66 -27.75
CA MET A 237 19.89 -5.71 -28.78
C MET A 237 19.19 -5.26 -30.09
N GLY A 238 18.91 -3.96 -30.26
CA GLY A 238 18.47 -3.40 -31.56
C GLY A 238 16.96 -3.50 -31.88
N GLY A 239 16.15 -4.08 -30.99
CA GLY A 239 14.68 -4.14 -31.14
C GLY A 239 13.99 -2.85 -30.69
N ILE A 240 14.25 -1.72 -31.35
CA ILE A 240 13.99 -0.39 -30.78
C ILE A 240 12.51 0.00 -30.85
N PHE A 241 11.85 -0.13 -32.01
CA PHE A 241 10.52 0.49 -32.18
C PHE A 241 9.36 -0.28 -31.55
N PHE A 242 9.26 -1.59 -31.79
CA PHE A 242 8.14 -2.38 -31.28
C PHE A 242 8.21 -2.53 -29.75
N ALA A 243 9.41 -2.75 -29.19
CA ALA A 243 9.59 -2.88 -27.74
C ALA A 243 9.31 -1.56 -27.01
N MET A 244 9.68 -0.41 -27.60
CA MET A 244 9.38 0.90 -27.02
C MET A 244 7.88 1.18 -26.99
N ILE A 245 7.13 0.81 -28.04
CA ILE A 245 5.67 0.99 -28.05
C ILE A 245 5.02 0.15 -26.95
N VAL A 246 5.37 -1.13 -26.86
CA VAL A 246 4.85 -2.03 -25.80
C VAL A 246 5.20 -1.51 -24.41
N TYR A 247 6.43 -1.04 -24.22
CA TYR A 247 6.88 -0.43 -22.97
C TYR A 247 6.05 0.81 -22.59
N ILE A 248 5.84 1.72 -23.54
CA ILE A 248 5.05 2.94 -23.33
C ILE A 248 3.61 2.57 -22.95
N VAL A 249 3.01 1.59 -23.63
CA VAL A 249 1.66 1.11 -23.33
C VAL A 249 1.58 0.55 -21.90
N ILE A 250 2.53 -0.29 -21.48
CA ILE A 250 2.59 -0.84 -20.12
C ILE A 250 2.71 0.28 -19.08
N CYS A 251 3.59 1.26 -19.33
CA CYS A 251 3.75 2.41 -18.44
C CYS A 251 2.46 3.23 -18.32
N ILE A 252 1.75 3.48 -19.42
CA ILE A 252 0.47 4.19 -19.41
C ILE A 252 -0.56 3.41 -18.60
N LEU A 253 -0.68 2.10 -18.80
CA LEU A 253 -1.60 1.25 -18.03
C LEU A 253 -1.30 1.33 -16.53
N PHE A 254 -0.03 1.28 -16.13
CA PHE A 254 0.35 1.42 -14.72
C PHE A 254 0.06 2.80 -14.16
N ILE A 255 0.33 3.85 -14.92
CA ILE A 255 0.00 5.22 -14.52
C ILE A 255 -1.50 5.33 -14.29
N VAL A 256 -2.32 4.81 -15.21
CA VAL A 256 -3.78 4.81 -15.07
C VAL A 256 -4.21 4.06 -13.82
N TRP A 257 -3.76 2.81 -13.64
CA TRP A 257 -4.10 2.02 -12.45
C TRP A 257 -3.66 2.73 -11.17
N CYS A 258 -2.41 3.16 -11.04
CA CYS A 258 -1.92 3.80 -9.83
C CYS A 258 -2.58 5.17 -9.54
N SER A 259 -3.10 5.84 -10.58
CA SER A 259 -3.85 7.09 -10.46
C SER A 259 -5.28 6.90 -9.95
N THR A 260 -5.90 5.73 -10.17
CA THR A 260 -7.30 5.47 -9.82
C THR A 260 -7.61 5.72 -8.34
N ASP A 261 -8.85 6.09 -8.04
CA ASP A 261 -9.20 6.43 -6.67
C ASP A 261 -9.13 5.26 -5.68
N THR A 262 -8.73 5.56 -4.44
CA THR A 262 -8.76 4.59 -3.35
C THR A 262 -10.20 4.28 -2.97
N LYS A 263 -10.54 2.98 -2.90
CA LYS A 263 -11.85 2.59 -2.39
C LYS A 263 -11.94 2.93 -0.89
N PRO A 264 -13.00 3.63 -0.45
CA PRO A 264 -13.14 4.09 0.94
C PRO A 264 -13.44 2.94 1.92
N GLN A 265 -13.84 1.78 1.40
CA GLN A 265 -14.12 0.58 2.18
C GLN A 265 -12.83 -0.20 2.52
N ALA A 266 -12.86 -0.89 3.66
CA ALA A 266 -11.85 -1.88 4.00
C ALA A 266 -11.93 -3.06 3.01
N ASN A 267 -10.80 -3.70 2.75
CA ASN A 267 -10.72 -4.90 1.93
C ASN A 267 -9.86 -5.97 2.63
N GLU A 268 -9.72 -7.14 2.01
CA GLU A 268 -8.92 -8.28 2.49
C GLU A 268 -7.42 -7.95 2.72
N TRP A 269 -6.95 -6.83 2.20
CA TRP A 269 -5.57 -6.36 2.28
C TRP A 269 -5.34 -5.31 3.36
N GLY A 270 -6.38 -4.64 3.87
CA GLY A 270 -6.23 -3.64 4.92
C GLY A 270 -7.34 -2.59 5.04
N LEU A 271 -7.21 -1.77 6.09
CA LEU A 271 -7.99 -0.55 6.30
C LEU A 271 -7.74 0.49 5.20
N PRO A 272 -8.72 1.37 4.91
CA PRO A 272 -8.56 2.39 3.89
C PRO A 272 -7.38 3.33 4.17
N ALA A 273 -6.45 3.38 3.22
CA ALA A 273 -5.42 4.41 3.14
C ALA A 273 -6.10 5.73 2.73
N LYS A 274 -6.56 6.50 3.72
CA LYS A 274 -7.23 7.79 3.54
C LYS A 274 -6.21 8.87 3.19
#